data_AF-A0A7J2LVZ8-F1
#
_entry.id   AF-A0A7J2LVZ8-F1
#
_cell.length_a   1.000
_cell.length_b   1.000
_cell.length_c   1.000
_cell.angle_alpha   90.00
_cell.angle_beta   90.00
_cell.angle_gamma   90.00
#
_symmetry.space_group_name_H-M   'P 1'
#
loop_
_entity.id
_entity.type
_entity.pdbx_description
1 polymer ?
#
loop_
_entity_poly.entity_id
_entity_poly.type
_entity_poly.pdbx_seq_one_letter_code
_entity_poly.pdbx_strand_id
1 'polypeptide(L)'
;RDVAVIISDTHGRALRRGQINVAIGVAGIKAIRDRRNERDLFGYTLRIKQTAIADELCSAAELVMGQADEGIPAAIIRGYQYERNEDSTAKNLIWPREKALFL
;
A
#
# COMPACT_ATOMS: atom_id res chain seq x y z
N ARG A 1 12.69 -19.27 -0.44
CA ARG A 1 11.97 -18.43 0.53
C ARG A 1 10.79 -17.83 -0.20
N ASP A 2 9.62 -17.87 0.40
CA ASP A 2 8.41 -17.30 -0.19
C ASP A 2 8.26 -15.87 0.33
N VAL A 3 8.23 -14.89 -0.57
CA VAL A 3 8.25 -13.45 -0.25
C VAL A 3 7.24 -12.72 -1.10
N ALA A 4 6.52 -11.77 -0.50
CA ALA A 4 5.73 -10.82 -1.24
C ALA A 4 6.63 -9.84 -2.02
N VAL A 5 6.12 -9.41 -3.17
CA VAL A 5 6.77 -8.41 -4.04
C VAL A 5 5.77 -7.31 -4.31
N ILE A 6 6.25 -6.07 -4.25
CA ILE A 6 5.47 -4.88 -4.58
C ILE A 6 6.31 -4.06 -5.58
N ILE A 7 5.67 -3.64 -6.67
CA ILE A 7 6.27 -2.70 -7.63
C ILE A 7 5.68 -1.34 -7.31
N SER A 8 6.54 -0.33 -7.17
CA SER A 8 6.16 1.02 -6.81
C SER A 8 6.51 2.03 -7.90
N ASP A 9 5.78 3.14 -7.93
CA ASP A 9 6.09 4.28 -8.79
C ASP A 9 5.75 5.60 -8.10
N THR A 10 6.44 6.67 -8.49
CA THR A 10 6.33 8.01 -7.90
C THR A 10 5.03 8.68 -8.34
N HIS A 11 4.21 9.09 -7.38
CA HIS A 11 2.92 9.74 -7.61
C HIS A 11 2.74 11.01 -6.78
N GLY A 12 2.13 12.02 -7.40
CA GLY A 12 1.48 13.11 -6.67
C GLY A 12 0.16 12.65 -6.04
N ARG A 13 -0.41 13.46 -5.15
CA ARG A 13 -1.72 13.16 -4.55
C ARG A 13 -2.51 14.43 -4.27
N ALA A 14 -3.83 14.32 -4.30
CA ALA A 14 -4.73 15.46 -4.14
C ALA A 14 -4.44 16.23 -2.84
N LEU A 15 -4.54 17.56 -2.92
CA LEU A 15 -4.46 18.50 -1.79
C LEU A 15 -3.14 18.47 -0.98
N ARG A 16 -2.05 17.89 -1.52
CA ARG A 16 -0.73 17.88 -0.87
C ARG A 16 0.39 18.19 -1.86
N ARG A 17 1.41 18.91 -1.40
CA ARG A 17 2.66 19.13 -2.14
C ARG A 17 3.60 17.94 -1.97
N GLY A 18 4.41 17.67 -2.99
CA GLY A 18 5.40 16.58 -3.00
C GLY A 18 4.82 15.23 -3.39
N GLN A 19 5.68 14.38 -3.95
CA GLN A 19 5.38 13.04 -4.41
C GLN A 19 5.67 12.00 -3.31
N ILE A 20 5.15 10.78 -3.50
CA ILE A 20 5.59 9.55 -2.82
C ILE A 20 5.52 8.39 -3.79
N ASN A 21 6.16 7.28 -3.45
CA ASN A 21 5.89 6.00 -4.08
C ASN A 21 4.58 5.39 -3.57
N VAL A 22 3.78 4.92 -4.52
CA VAL A 22 2.56 4.12 -4.31
C VAL A 22 2.70 2.78 -5.04
N ALA A 23 1.90 1.79 -4.68
CA ALA A 23 1.94 0.47 -5.30
C ALA A 23 1.23 0.46 -6.65
N ILE A 24 1.93 0.02 -7.69
CA ILE A 24 1.38 -0.21 -9.04
C ILE A 24 1.28 -1.70 -9.39
N GLY A 25 1.91 -2.58 -8.59
CA GLY A 25 1.80 -4.03 -8.69
C GLY A 25 2.05 -4.69 -7.34
N VAL A 26 1.36 -5.80 -7.05
CA VAL A 26 1.55 -6.61 -5.84
C VAL A 26 1.47 -8.10 -6.17
N ALA A 27 2.23 -8.92 -5.45
CA ALA A 27 2.18 -10.38 -5.51
C ALA A 27 2.48 -10.97 -4.11
N GLY A 28 1.77 -12.04 -3.73
CA GLY A 28 1.96 -12.72 -2.44
C GLY A 28 1.49 -11.93 -1.20
N ILE A 29 0.86 -10.77 -1.36
CA ILE A 29 0.38 -9.90 -0.27
C ILE A 29 -0.98 -9.29 -0.61
N LYS A 30 -1.86 -9.23 0.38
CA LYS A 30 -3.13 -8.50 0.28
C LYS A 30 -2.87 -6.99 0.35
N ALA A 31 -3.16 -6.26 -0.74
CA ALA A 31 -2.81 -4.84 -0.85
C ALA A 31 -3.50 -3.95 0.21
N ILE A 32 -4.73 -4.33 0.59
CA ILE A 32 -5.52 -3.65 1.62
C ILE A 32 -5.68 -4.57 2.83
N ARG A 33 -5.22 -4.10 3.99
CA ARG A 33 -5.58 -4.70 5.27
C ARG A 33 -6.97 -4.21 5.68
N ASP A 34 -7.95 -5.10 5.57
CA ASP A 34 -9.28 -4.86 6.06
C ASP A 34 -9.34 -5.10 7.56
N ARG A 35 -9.62 -4.04 8.33
CA ARG A 35 -9.72 -4.08 9.79
C ARG A 35 -11.16 -3.91 10.27
N ARG A 36 -12.13 -3.98 9.36
CA ARG A 36 -13.55 -3.92 9.74
C ARG A 36 -13.87 -5.10 10.65
N ASN A 37 -14.73 -4.86 11.63
CA ASN A 37 -15.12 -5.79 12.68
C ASN A 37 -14.07 -6.07 13.78
N GLU A 38 -12.84 -5.56 13.64
CA GLU A 38 -11.91 -5.53 14.78
C GLU A 38 -12.42 -4.56 15.86
N ARG A 39 -11.98 -4.76 17.11
CA ARG A 39 -12.25 -3.85 18.24
C ARG A 39 -11.06 -2.93 18.49
N ASP A 40 -11.33 -1.67 18.81
CA ASP A 40 -10.31 -0.74 19.29
C ASP A 40 -10.00 -0.93 20.78
N LEU A 41 -9.14 -0.07 21.33
CA LEU A 41 -8.72 -0.09 22.74
C LEU A 41 -9.87 0.09 23.74
N PHE A 42 -10.99 0.67 23.32
CA PHE A 42 -12.16 0.92 24.16
C PHE A 42 -13.31 -0.06 23.86
N GLY A 43 -13.06 -1.07 23.03
CA GLY A 43 -14.02 -2.11 22.68
C GLY A 43 -14.99 -1.72 21.55
N TYR A 44 -14.82 -0.57 20.89
CA TYR A 44 -15.67 -0.18 19.77
C TYR A 44 -15.28 -0.95 18.50
N THR A 45 -16.31 -1.39 17.77
CA THR A 45 -16.13 -2.08 16.49
C THR A 45 -15.77 -1.11 15.37
N LEU A 46 -14.65 -1.36 14.69
CA LEU A 46 -14.25 -0.62 13.50
C LEU A 46 -15.20 -0.94 12.33
N ARG A 47 -15.91 0.07 11.80
CA ARG A 47 -16.90 -0.14 10.74
C ARG A 47 -16.37 -0.01 9.31
N ILE A 48 -15.39 0.87 9.10
CA ILE A 48 -14.91 1.25 7.76
C ILE A 48 -13.39 1.13 7.59
N LYS A 49 -12.67 0.68 8.63
CA LYS A 49 -11.22 0.80 8.65
C LYS A 49 -10.59 -0.16 7.64
N GLN A 50 -10.02 0.41 6.59
CA GLN A 50 -9.20 -0.27 5.60
C GLN A 50 -7.89 0.49 5.49
N THR A 51 -6.77 -0.23 5.49
CA THR A 51 -5.43 0.36 5.37
C THR A 51 -4.80 -0.12 4.07
N ALA A 52 -4.37 0.81 3.22
CA ALA A 52 -3.62 0.53 1.99
C ALA A 52 -2.17 0.17 2.34
N ILE A 53 -1.96 -1.03 2.89
CA ILE A 53 -0.65 -1.45 3.41
C ILE A 53 0.40 -1.52 2.32
N ALA A 54 0.02 -1.83 1.08
CA ALA A 54 0.95 -1.82 -0.04
C ALA A 54 1.52 -0.41 -0.30
N ASP A 55 0.68 0.64 -0.25
CA ASP A 55 1.12 2.02 -0.42
C ASP A 55 1.99 2.48 0.76
N GLU A 56 1.63 2.13 2.00
CA GLU A 56 2.45 2.42 3.18
C GLU A 56 3.86 1.82 3.06
N LEU A 57 3.96 0.58 2.58
CA LEU A 57 5.23 -0.10 2.35
C LEU A 57 6.04 0.54 1.21
N CYS A 58 5.39 0.91 0.10
CA CYS A 58 6.04 1.64 -1.00
C CYS A 58 6.60 2.99 -0.55
N SER A 59 5.81 3.78 0.18
CA SER A 59 6.22 5.07 0.71
C SER A 59 7.36 4.95 1.72
N ALA A 60 7.41 3.87 2.50
CA ALA A 60 8.53 3.61 3.39
C ALA A 60 9.80 3.18 2.64
N ALA A 61 9.66 2.34 1.61
CA ALA A 61 10.77 1.88 0.77
C ALA A 61 11.42 3.04 -0.01
N GLU A 62 10.63 4.00 -0.47
CA GLU A 62 11.11 5.21 -1.14
C GLU A 62 12.21 5.93 -0.36
N LEU A 63 12.07 6.05 0.96
CA LEU A 63 13.00 6.80 1.80
C LEU A 63 14.44 6.26 1.75
N VAL A 64 14.61 4.98 1.39
CA VAL A 64 15.92 4.35 1.22
C VAL A 64 16.28 4.13 -0.25
N MET A 65 15.30 4.11 -1.15
CA MET A 65 15.52 3.98 -2.60
C MET A 65 15.94 5.31 -3.23
N GLY A 66 15.44 6.43 -2.71
CA GLY A 66 15.60 7.73 -3.34
C GLY A 66 14.59 7.99 -4.45
N GLN A 67 14.75 9.14 -5.12
CA GLN A 67 13.82 9.63 -6.15
C GLN A 67 14.54 10.15 -7.42
N ALA A 68 15.86 10.01 -7.49
CA ALA A 68 16.71 10.57 -8.52
C ALA A 68 17.87 9.61 -8.87
N ASP A 69 19.11 10.08 -8.71
CA ASP A 69 20.34 9.40 -9.14
C ASP A 69 20.97 8.52 -8.05
N GLU A 70 20.26 8.25 -6.95
CA GLU A 70 20.77 7.43 -5.84
C GLU A 70 21.07 5.99 -6.27
N GLY A 71 20.42 5.52 -7.35
CA GLY A 71 20.73 4.24 -7.98
C GLY A 71 20.32 3.01 -7.15
N ILE A 72 19.32 3.15 -6.28
CA ILE A 72 18.82 2.07 -5.41
C ILE A 72 17.42 1.64 -5.89
N PRO A 73 17.32 0.61 -6.78
CA PRO A 73 16.06 0.26 -7.43
C PRO A 73 15.15 -0.65 -6.59
N ALA A 74 15.60 -1.12 -5.42
CA ALA A 74 14.85 -2.05 -4.58
C ALA A 74 15.20 -1.91 -3.11
N ALA A 75 14.21 -2.14 -2.25
CA ALA A 75 14.36 -2.23 -0.80
C ALA A 75 13.76 -3.52 -0.26
N ILE A 76 14.29 -4.01 0.86
CA ILE A 76 13.75 -5.17 1.57
C ILE A 76 13.17 -4.71 2.90
N ILE A 77 11.85 -4.86 3.06
CA ILE A 77 11.16 -4.64 4.33
C ILE A 77 11.06 -5.99 5.06
N ARG A 78 11.57 -6.05 6.29
CA ARG A 78 11.56 -7.26 7.13
C ARG A 78 10.88 -6.99 8.47
N GLY A 79 10.15 -7.99 8.98
CA GLY A 79 9.48 -7.92 10.28
C GLY A 79 8.04 -7.43 10.23
N TYR A 80 7.59 -6.90 9.09
CA TYR A 80 6.19 -6.56 8.88
C TYR A 80 5.34 -7.82 8.68
N GLN A 81 4.29 -7.97 9.50
CA GLN A 81 3.33 -9.07 9.38
C GLN A 81 2.23 -8.67 8.39
N TYR A 82 2.06 -9.44 7.32
CA TYR A 82 1.05 -9.21 6.30
C TYR A 82 0.25 -10.47 6.00
N GLU A 83 -0.98 -10.29 5.50
CA GLU A 83 -1.83 -11.39 5.03
C GLU A 83 -1.35 -11.81 3.63
N ARG A 84 -0.95 -13.08 3.50
CA ARG A 84 -0.55 -13.68 2.21
C ARG A 84 -1.79 -13.85 1.34
N ASN A 85 -1.73 -13.37 0.09
CA ASN A 85 -2.81 -13.50 -0.88
C ASN A 85 -2.23 -13.46 -2.30
N GLU A 86 -2.48 -14.51 -3.09
CA GLU A 86 -1.99 -14.62 -4.47
C GLU A 86 -2.92 -13.99 -5.50
N ASP A 87 -4.19 -13.80 -5.15
CA ASP A 87 -5.22 -13.23 -6.03
C ASP A 87 -5.30 -11.70 -5.89
N SER A 88 -4.61 -11.12 -4.90
CA SER A 88 -4.56 -9.68 -4.69
C SER A 88 -3.76 -9.00 -5.79
N THR A 89 -4.28 -7.87 -6.28
CA THR A 89 -3.64 -7.06 -7.33
C THR A 89 -3.67 -5.58 -6.96
N ALA A 90 -2.87 -4.76 -7.64
CA ALA A 90 -2.89 -3.30 -7.42
C ALA A 90 -4.27 -2.68 -7.75
N LYS A 91 -5.10 -3.35 -8.57
CA LYS A 91 -6.47 -2.91 -8.84
C LYS A 91 -7.34 -2.85 -7.58
N ASN A 92 -7.00 -3.60 -6.53
CA ASN A 92 -7.72 -3.52 -5.26
C ASN A 92 -7.56 -2.15 -4.56
N LEU A 93 -6.51 -1.38 -4.88
CA LEU A 93 -6.26 -0.03 -4.36
C LEU A 93 -7.03 1.04 -5.14
N ILE A 94 -7.48 0.72 -6.36
CA ILE A 94 -8.13 1.67 -7.25
C ILE A 94 -9.62 1.73 -6.92
N TRP A 95 -10.15 2.95 -6.75
CA TRP A 95 -11.59 3.14 -6.62
C TRP A 95 -12.31 2.66 -7.89
N PRO A 96 -13.34 1.81 -7.78
CA PRO A 96 -14.27 1.57 -8.87
C PRO A 96 -14.74 2.86 -9.55
N ARG A 97 -14.82 2.85 -10.88
CA ARG A 97 -15.10 4.05 -11.69
C ARG A 97 -16.43 4.69 -11.29
N GLU A 98 -17.44 3.88 -11.01
CA GLU A 98 -18.76 4.33 -10.58
C GLU A 98 -18.78 5.03 -9.21
N LYS A 99 -17.69 4.92 -8.43
CA LYS A 99 -17.52 5.59 -7.13
C LYS A 99 -16.49 6.71 -7.15
N ALA A 100 -15.78 6.90 -8.26
CA ALA A 100 -14.76 7.92 -8.41
C ALA A 100 -15.41 9.27 -8.77
N LEU A 101 -15.70 10.11 -7.76
CA LEU A 101 -16.39 11.40 -7.97
C LEU A 101 -15.56 12.45 -8.73
N PHE A 102 -14.24 12.27 -8.80
CA PHE A 102 -13.29 13.25 -9.33
C PHE A 102 -12.55 12.76 -10.59
N LEU A 103 -13.00 11.64 -11.18
CA LEU A 103 -12.51 11.06 -12.44
C LEU A 103 -13.67 10.92 -13.42
#